data_AF-A0A957GCS6-F1
#
_entry.id   AF-A0A957GCS6-F1
#
_cell.length_a   1.000
_cell.length_b   1.000
_cell.length_c   1.000
_cell.angle_alpha   90.00
_cell.angle_beta   90.00
_cell.angle_gamma   90.00
#
_symmetry.space_group_name_H-M   'P 1'
#
loop_
_entity.id
_entity.type
_entity.pdbx_description
1 polymer ?
#
loop_
_entity_poly.entity_id
_entity_poly.type
_entity_poly.pdbx_seq_one_letter_code
_entity_poly.pdbx_strand_id
1 'polypeptide(L)' 'RHYPDLPAQARPIARPAAREALLRHYFAALGAATAADVRKLFQWKPRDVQSTLARLVASGYLVVVDPQAKQPRYALAALF' A
#
# COMPACT_ATOMS: atom_id res chain seq x y z
N ARG A 1 -34.38 6.68 -4.27
CA ARG A 1 -33.02 6.10 -4.21
C ARG A 1 -33.02 5.06 -3.10
N HIS A 2 -33.13 3.78 -3.45
CA HIS A 2 -32.99 2.66 -2.53
C HIS A 2 -32.07 1.69 -3.23
N TYR A 3 -30.85 1.52 -2.71
CA TYR A 3 -29.90 0.52 -3.19
C TYR A 3 -29.85 -0.58 -2.12
N PRO A 4 -30.79 -1.53 -2.13
CA PRO A 4 -30.89 -2.57 -1.12
C PRO A 4 -29.69 -3.53 -1.11
N ASP A 5 -28.90 -3.56 -2.19
CA ASP A 5 -27.72 -4.43 -2.35
C ASP A 5 -26.42 -3.80 -1.83
N LEU A 6 -26.42 -2.49 -1.56
CA LEU A 6 -25.26 -1.73 -1.05
C LEU A 6 -24.72 -2.29 0.28
N PRO A 7 -25.57 -2.69 1.26
CA PRO A 7 -25.12 -3.33 2.48
C PRO A 7 -24.43 -4.69 2.25
N ALA A 8 -24.87 -5.46 1.24
CA ALA A 8 -24.28 -6.77 0.93
C ALA A 8 -22.89 -6.64 0.29
N GLN A 9 -22.64 -5.53 -0.43
CA GLN A 9 -21.34 -5.20 -1.02
C GLN A 9 -20.41 -4.48 -0.03
N ALA A 10 -20.97 -3.75 0.94
CA ALA A 10 -20.24 -3.06 2.00
C ALA A 10 -19.81 -3.99 3.15
N ARG A 11 -19.27 -5.17 2.82
CA ARG A 11 -18.68 -6.05 3.84
C ARG A 11 -17.54 -5.30 4.54
N PRO A 12 -17.39 -5.45 5.88
CA PRO A 12 -16.32 -4.79 6.61
C PRO A 12 -14.96 -5.31 6.10
N ILE A 13 -14.24 -4.46 5.37
CA ILE A 13 -12.85 -4.75 5.04
C ILE A 13 -12.00 -4.60 6.31
N ALA A 14 -11.19 -5.60 6.61
CA ALA A 14 -10.26 -5.50 7.72
C ALA A 14 -9.27 -4.34 7.46
N ARG A 15 -8.90 -3.58 8.50
CA ARG A 15 -7.97 -2.44 8.37
C ARG A 15 -6.68 -2.77 7.60
N PRO A 16 -6.03 -3.94 7.78
CA PRO A 16 -4.86 -4.31 6.97
C PRO A 16 -5.17 -4.41 5.47
N ALA A 17 -6.31 -4.99 5.09
CA ALA A 17 -6.73 -5.09 3.70
C ALA A 17 -7.04 -3.71 3.09
N ALA A 18 -7.67 -2.82 3.86
CA ALA A 18 -7.92 -1.45 3.44
C ALA A 18 -6.62 -0.68 3.15
N ARG A 19 -5.63 -0.80 4.04
CA ARG A 19 -4.31 -0.17 3.87
C ARG A 19 -3.57 -0.71 2.65
N GLU A 20 -3.64 -2.02 2.46
CA GLU A 20 -3.03 -2.68 1.32
C GLU A 20 -3.62 -2.16 0.00
N ALA A 21 -4.95 -2.06 -0.10
CA ALA A 21 -5.62 -1.49 -1.27
C ALA A 21 -5.19 -0.03 -1.53
N LEU A 22 -5.14 0.80 -0.49
CA LEU A 22 -4.70 2.19 -0.60
C LEU A 22 -3.25 2.30 -1.10
N LEU A 23 -2.33 1.48 -0.58
CA LEU A 23 -0.96 1.47 -1.08
C LEU A 23 -0.87 0.96 -2.52
N ARG A 24 -1.62 -0.08 -2.90
CA ARG A 24 -1.63 -0.55 -4.29
C ARG A 24 -2.01 0.57 -5.26
N HIS A 25 -3.07 1.31 -4.95
CA HIS A 25 -3.49 2.46 -5.77
C HIS A 25 -2.45 3.59 -5.77
N TYR A 26 -1.85 3.89 -4.62
CA TYR A 26 -0.82 4.91 -4.51
C TYR A 26 0.41 4.58 -5.38
N PHE A 27 0.93 3.35 -5.29
CA PHE A 27 2.07 2.92 -6.11
C PHE A 27 1.71 2.76 -7.59
N ALA A 28 0.47 2.39 -7.93
CA ALA A 28 0.02 2.38 -9.32
C ALA A 28 0.03 3.79 -9.93
N ALA A 29 -0.22 4.83 -9.13
CA ALA A 29 -0.22 6.22 -9.60
C ALA A 29 1.19 6.84 -9.68
N LEU A 30 2.07 6.55 -8.71
CA LEU A 30 3.41 7.16 -8.63
C LEU A 30 4.53 6.31 -9.24
N GLY A 31 4.32 5.00 -9.38
CA GLY A 31 5.36 4.04 -9.77
C GLY A 31 6.32 3.68 -8.63
N ALA A 32 6.91 4.68 -7.96
CA ALA A 32 7.86 4.44 -6.86
C ALA A 32 7.76 5.48 -5.74
N ALA A 33 7.96 5.06 -4.49
CA ALA A 33 7.91 5.90 -3.30
C ALA A 33 8.70 5.29 -2.13
N THR A 34 9.06 6.12 -1.14
CA THR A 34 9.68 5.65 0.11
C THR A 34 8.63 5.41 1.20
N ALA A 35 9.00 4.71 2.27
CA ALA A 35 8.16 4.59 3.46
C ALA A 35 7.88 5.96 4.13
N ALA A 36 8.79 6.95 3.97
CA ALA A 36 8.59 8.30 4.48
C ALA A 36 7.50 9.03 3.70
N ASP A 37 7.44 8.88 2.38
CA ASP A 37 6.39 9.47 1.52
C ASP A 37 5.02 8.92 1.89
N VAL A 38 4.93 7.59 2.04
CA VAL A 38 3.72 6.90 2.48
C VAL A 38 3.26 7.42 3.85
N ARG A 39 4.19 7.55 4.80
CA ARG A 39 3.88 8.10 6.13
C ARG A 39 3.42 9.55 6.06
N LYS A 40 4.04 10.38 5.22
CA LYS A 40 3.68 11.79 5.06
C LYS A 40 2.27 11.95 4.48
N LEU A 41 1.90 11.12 3.52
CA LEU A 41 0.58 11.16 2.89
C LEU A 41 -0.53 10.59 3.78
N PHE A 42 -0.33 9.36 4.28
CA PHE A 42 -1.38 8.63 4.98
C PHE A 42 -1.37 8.82 6.50
N GLN A 43 -0.30 9.38 7.06
CA GLN A 43 -0.12 9.64 8.49
C GLN A 43 -0.27 8.38 9.37
N TRP A 44 -0.02 7.20 8.80
CA TRP A 44 -0.09 5.94 9.54
C TRP A 44 1.12 5.74 10.46
N LYS A 45 0.93 4.91 11.49
CA LYS A 45 2.01 4.51 12.39
C LYS A 45 3.12 3.80 11.60
N PRO A 46 4.40 3.99 11.95
CA PRO A 46 5.51 3.36 11.24
C PRO A 46 5.35 1.84 11.07
N ARG A 47 4.93 1.14 12.12
CA ARG A 47 4.67 -0.31 12.08
C ARG A 47 3.59 -0.72 11.06
N ASP A 48 2.56 0.11 10.89
CA ASP A 48 1.44 -0.18 9.98
C ASP A 48 1.92 0.00 8.53
N VAL A 49 2.73 1.02 8.26
CA VAL A 49 3.36 1.23 6.95
C VAL A 49 4.31 0.11 6.61
N GLN A 50 5.24 -0.21 7.52
CA GLN A 50 6.25 -1.25 7.27
C GLN A 50 5.61 -2.63 7.08
N SER A 51 4.63 -3.00 7.90
CA SER A 51 3.93 -4.28 7.73
C SER A 51 3.14 -4.37 6.42
N THR A 52 2.52 -3.27 5.98
CA THR A 52 1.79 -3.25 4.70
C THR A 52 2.73 -3.30 3.50
N LEU A 53 3.84 -2.54 3.52
CA LEU A 53 4.87 -2.58 2.49
C LEU A 53 5.51 -3.97 2.39
N ALA A 54 5.85 -4.58 3.53
CA ALA A 54 6.42 -5.93 3.57
C ALA A 54 5.47 -6.97 2.96
N ARG A 55 4.15 -6.88 3.22
CA ARG A 55 3.14 -7.76 2.60
C ARG A 55 3.08 -7.56 1.09
N LEU A 56 3.14 -6.32 0.62
CA LEU A 56 3.12 -6.03 -0.82
C LEU A 56 4.39 -6.51 -1.52
N VAL A 57 5.55 -6.40 -0.88
CA VAL A 57 6.81 -6.98 -1.38
C VAL A 57 6.72 -8.50 -1.41
N ALA A 58 6.26 -9.13 -0.33
CA ALA A 58 6.10 -10.58 -0.27
C ALA A 58 5.10 -11.13 -1.31
N SER A 59 4.08 -10.33 -1.67
CA SER A 59 3.14 -10.68 -2.74
C SER A 59 3.67 -10.48 -4.16
N GLY A 60 4.87 -9.88 -4.31
CA GLY A 60 5.44 -9.54 -5.61
C GLY A 60 4.83 -8.30 -6.27
N TYR A 61 3.96 -7.55 -5.58
CA TYR A 61 3.39 -6.32 -6.12
C TYR A 61 4.39 -5.16 -6.11
N LEU A 62 5.25 -5.11 -5.10
CA LEU A 62 6.34 -4.14 -4.98
C LEU A 62 7.69 -4.83 -4.98
N VAL A 63 8.71 -4.13 -5.46
CA VAL A 63 10.11 -4.50 -5.32
C VAL A 63 10.84 -3.43 -4.52
N VAL A 64 11.85 -3.84 -3.74
CA VAL A 64 12.72 -2.90 -3.03
C VAL A 64 13.85 -2.50 -3.98
N VAL A 65 13.90 -1.21 -4.30
CA VAL A 65 14.95 -0.58 -5.08
C VAL A 65 15.93 0.06 -4.11
N ASP A 66 17.19 -0.36 -4.19
CA ASP A 66 18.27 0.05 -3.29
C ASP A 66 18.00 -0.28 -1.81
N PRO A 67 18.15 -1.55 -1.41
CA PRO A 67 17.93 -1.99 -0.03
C PRO A 67 18.99 -1.47 0.95
N GLN A 68 20.14 -0.98 0.47
CA GLN A 68 21.25 -0.52 1.32
C GLN A 68 21.19 1.00 1.58
N ALA A 69 20.35 1.74 0.85
CA ALA A 69 20.12 3.14 1.11
C ALA A 69 19.57 3.38 2.52
N LYS A 70 19.94 4.53 3.09
CA LYS A 70 19.36 5.06 4.34
C LYS A 70 17.82 5.14 4.29
N GLN A 71 17.26 5.27 3.10
CA GLN A 71 15.82 5.23 2.84
C GLN A 71 15.53 4.31 1.65
N PRO A 72 15.22 3.02 1.89
CA PRO A 72 14.93 2.10 0.81
C PRO A 72 13.69 2.57 0.05
N ARG A 73 13.76 2.51 -1.27
CA ARG A 73 12.66 2.90 -2.16
C ARG A 73 11.89 1.65 -2.56
N TYR A 74 10.57 1.77 -2.62
CA TYR A 74 9.68 0.71 -3.08
C TYR A 74 9.15 1.13 -4.45
N ALA A 75 9.12 0.20 -5.39
CA ALA A 75 8.62 0.45 -6.74
C ALA A 75 7.65 -0.64 -7.16
N LEU A 76 6.72 -0.28 -8.05
CA LEU A 76 5.78 -1.21 -8.66
C LEU A 76 6.57 -2.28 -9.42
N ALA A 77 6.32 -3.56 -9.14
CA ALA A 77 7.03 -4.66 -9.76
C ALA A 77 6.87 -4.67 -11.30
N ALA A 78 5.71 -4.25 -11.82
CA ALA A 78 5.45 -4.19 -13.25
C ALA A 78 6.29 -3.14 -14.03
N LEU A 79 7.14 -2.37 -13.34
CA LEU A 79 8.11 -1.47 -13.97
C LEU A 79 9.49 -2.12 -14.21
N PHE A 80 9.66 -3.38 -13.83
CA PHE A 80 10.89 -4.17 -13.97
C PHE A 80 10.59 -5.49 -14.69
#